data_AF-A0A370U8T8-F1
#
_entry.id   AF-A0A370U8T8-F1
#
_cell.length_a   1.000
_cell.length_b   1.000
_cell.length_c   1.000
_cell.angle_alpha   90.00
_cell.angle_beta   90.00
_cell.angle_gamma   90.00
#
_symmetry.space_group_name_H-M   'P 1'
#
loop_
_entity.id
_entity.type
_entity.pdbx_description
1 polymer ?
#
loop_
_entity_poly.entity_id
_entity_poly.type
_entity_poly.pdbx_seq_one_letter_code
_entity_poly.pdbx_strand_id
1 'polypeptide(L)'
;MSESSLLVELILLETQLKDLSSAQNFEELLSILNSKHDFIHGLDVSDMNDDEKKAFISFSQTHYDVMLSIQAIREETLQDLKKRNFGKKKIKQYKGVRNSAR
;
A
#
# COMPACT_ATOMS: atom_id res chain seq x y z
N MET A 1 9.30 33.01 16.08
CA MET A 1 8.63 32.10 15.14
C MET A 1 8.25 30.87 15.95
N SER A 2 6.98 30.70 16.30
CA SER A 2 6.51 29.47 16.98
C SER A 2 6.41 28.37 15.93
N GLU A 3 6.92 27.18 16.25
CA GLU A 3 6.83 26.01 15.37
C GLU A 3 5.36 25.63 15.19
N SER A 4 4.89 25.51 13.94
CA SER A 4 3.50 25.12 13.67
C SER A 4 3.31 23.63 13.94
N SER A 5 2.40 23.29 14.85
CA SER A 5 2.05 21.91 15.17
C SER A 5 1.55 21.13 13.94
N LEU A 6 0.86 21.79 13.02
CA LEU A 6 0.38 21.17 11.78
C LEU A 6 1.53 20.80 10.83
N LEU A 7 2.47 21.73 10.65
CA LEU A 7 3.63 21.51 9.78
C LEU A 7 4.45 20.29 10.26
N VAL A 8 4.72 20.22 11.56
CA VAL A 8 5.46 19.11 12.16
C VAL A 8 4.71 17.79 11.99
N GLU A 9 3.39 17.80 12.22
CA GLU A 9 2.58 16.59 12.11
C GLU A 9 2.53 16.06 10.67
N LEU A 10 2.39 16.94 9.66
CA LEU A 10 2.40 16.54 8.25
C LEU A 10 3.74 15.93 7.83
N ILE A 11 4.86 16.54 8.24
CA ILE A 11 6.21 16.04 7.93
C ILE A 11 6.45 14.67 8.61
N LEU A 12 6.00 14.53 9.86
CA LEU A 12 6.13 13.27 10.59
C LEU A 12 5.35 12.14 9.90
N LEU A 13 4.09 12.41 9.54
CA LEU A 13 3.26 11.43 8.84
C LEU A 13 3.83 11.06 7.48
N GLU A 14 4.33 12.04 6.71
CA GLU A 14 4.99 11.77 5.44
C GLU A 14 6.18 10.83 5.59
N THR A 15 7.03 11.09 6.60
CA THR A 15 8.21 10.27 6.90
C THR A 15 7.81 8.84 7.28
N GLN A 16 6.84 8.71 8.19
CA GLN A 16 6.33 7.40 8.61
C GLN A 16 5.76 6.59 7.44
N LEU A 17 4.99 7.23 6.54
CA LEU A 17 4.44 6.55 5.37
C LEU A 17 5.56 6.06 4.42
N LYS A 18 6.59 6.87 4.19
CA LYS A 18 7.75 6.48 3.37
C LYS A 18 8.50 5.29 3.97
N ASP A 19 8.84 5.38 5.25
CA ASP A 19 9.63 4.36 5.94
C ASP A 19 8.88 3.02 5.99
N LEU A 20 7.60 3.04 6.38
CA LEU A 20 6.82 1.82 6.49
C LEU A 20 6.46 1.21 5.14
N SER A 21 6.23 2.05 4.11
CA SER A 21 6.04 1.57 2.74
C SER A 21 7.30 0.92 2.19
N SER A 22 8.48 1.51 2.45
CA SER A 22 9.75 0.92 2.03
C SER A 22 10.03 -0.40 2.74
N ALA A 23 9.69 -0.49 4.02
CA ALA A 23 9.79 -1.71 4.82
C ALA A 23 8.70 -2.76 4.52
N GLN A 24 7.70 -2.42 3.69
CA GLN A 24 6.50 -3.24 3.42
C GLN A 24 5.77 -3.66 4.70
N ASN A 25 5.78 -2.82 5.74
CA ASN A 25 5.07 -3.06 6.99
C ASN A 25 3.60 -2.63 6.87
N PHE A 26 2.80 -3.46 6.19
CA PHE A 26 1.42 -3.12 5.84
C PHE A 26 0.47 -3.00 7.04
N GLU A 27 0.73 -3.71 8.13
CA GLU A 27 -0.11 -3.63 9.35
C GLU A 27 0.03 -2.27 10.02
N GLU A 28 1.27 -1.79 10.21
CA GLU A 28 1.53 -0.47 10.77
C GLU A 28 1.08 0.66 9.84
N LEU A 29 1.25 0.51 8.52
CA LEU A 29 0.70 1.44 7.53
C LEU A 29 -0.82 1.58 7.69
N LEU A 30 -1.54 0.45 7.76
CA LEU A 30 -2.99 0.46 7.93
C LEU A 30 -3.40 1.13 9.24
N SER A 31 -2.67 0.85 10.33
CA SER A 31 -2.91 1.47 11.63
C SER A 31 -2.78 2.99 11.58
N ILE A 32 -1.70 3.50 11.00
CA ILE A 32 -1.46 4.95 10.88
C ILE A 32 -2.52 5.60 9.99
N LEU A 33 -2.78 5.06 8.81
CA LEU A 33 -3.76 5.61 7.87
C LEU A 33 -5.16 5.69 8.48
N ASN A 34 -5.58 4.67 9.23
CA ASN A 34 -6.87 4.69 9.92
C ASN A 34 -6.87 5.70 11.06
N SER A 35 -5.82 5.74 11.89
CA SER A 35 -5.74 6.66 13.04
C SER A 35 -5.69 8.13 12.64
N LYS A 36 -5.20 8.43 11.43
CA LYS A 36 -5.03 9.80 10.92
C LYS A 36 -6.02 10.18 9.84
N HIS A 37 -6.95 9.28 9.50
CA HIS A 37 -8.01 9.52 8.51
C HIS A 37 -8.77 10.81 8.82
N ASP A 38 -9.32 10.92 10.02
CA ASP A 38 -10.15 12.08 10.41
C ASP A 38 -9.33 13.37 10.52
N PHE A 39 -8.05 13.26 10.93
CA PHE A 39 -7.13 14.39 10.95
C PHE A 39 -6.94 14.93 9.52
N ILE A 40 -6.54 14.09 8.57
CA ILE A 40 -6.25 14.49 7.18
C ILE A 40 -7.49 15.04 6.50
N HIS A 41 -8.65 14.38 6.66
CA HIS A 41 -9.90 14.80 6.04
C HIS A 41 -10.56 16.00 6.72
N GLY A 42 -10.15 16.34 7.94
CA GLY A 42 -10.59 17.53 8.67
C GLY A 42 -9.77 18.79 8.40
N LEU A 43 -8.68 18.69 7.63
CA LEU A 43 -7.83 19.85 7.33
C LEU A 43 -8.48 20.79 6.30
N ASP A 44 -8.64 22.06 6.68
CA ASP A 44 -9.00 23.13 5.74
C ASP A 44 -7.74 23.81 5.22
N VAL A 45 -7.47 23.64 3.93
CA VAL A 45 -6.31 24.22 3.24
C VAL A 45 -6.38 25.75 3.19
N SER A 46 -7.58 26.33 3.34
CA SER A 46 -7.79 27.78 3.32
C SER A 46 -7.11 28.48 4.49
N ASP A 47 -7.05 27.82 5.65
CA ASP A 47 -6.48 28.34 6.91
C ASP A 47 -4.97 28.08 7.04
N MET A 48 -4.38 27.32 6.11
CA MET A 48 -2.96 26.99 6.12
C MET A 48 -2.09 28.14 5.60
N ASN A 49 -0.92 28.33 6.23
CA ASN A 49 0.14 29.16 5.68
C ASN A 49 0.86 28.46 4.50
N ASP A 50 1.75 29.18 3.81
CA ASP A 50 2.39 28.67 2.60
C ASP A 50 3.28 27.43 2.84
N ASP A 51 3.91 27.33 4.02
CA ASP A 51 4.76 26.19 4.35
C ASP A 51 3.92 24.95 4.72
N GLU A 52 2.83 25.15 5.46
CA GLU A 52 1.83 24.11 5.73
C GLU A 52 1.18 23.60 4.45
N LYS A 53 0.84 24.49 3.51
CA LYS A 53 0.31 24.11 2.18
C LYS A 53 1.30 23.24 1.42
N LYS A 54 2.58 23.63 1.38
CA LYS A 54 3.62 22.83 0.73
C LYS A 54 3.77 21.47 1.38
N ALA A 55 3.80 21.41 2.71
CA ALA A 55 3.88 20.16 3.45
C ALA A 55 2.65 19.27 3.22
N PHE A 56 1.46 19.84 3.19
CA PHE A 56 0.22 19.12 2.92
C PHE A 56 0.19 18.53 1.51
N ILE A 57 0.65 19.28 0.51
CA ILE A 57 0.79 18.80 -0.87
C ILE A 57 1.80 17.64 -0.94
N SER A 58 2.98 17.80 -0.33
CA SER A 58 4.03 16.77 -0.28
C SER A 58 3.56 15.49 0.40
N PHE A 59 2.90 15.65 1.55
CA PHE A 59 2.25 14.55 2.28
C PHE A 59 1.20 13.84 1.41
N SER A 60 0.32 14.60 0.73
CA SER A 60 -0.75 14.05 -0.10
C SER A 60 -0.20 13.25 -1.30
N GLN A 61 0.88 13.74 -1.92
CA GLN A 61 1.58 13.03 -2.99
C GLN A 61 2.19 11.72 -2.48
N THR A 62 2.91 11.79 -1.35
CA THR A 62 3.49 10.59 -0.71
C THR A 62 2.42 9.56 -0.38
N HIS A 63 1.31 10.00 0.23
CA HIS A 63 0.19 9.12 0.54
C HIS A 63 -0.35 8.42 -0.71
N TYR A 64 -0.54 9.16 -1.81
CA TYR A 64 -0.99 8.61 -3.08
C TYR A 64 -0.01 7.59 -3.66
N ASP A 65 1.29 7.89 -3.64
CA ASP A 65 2.34 7.00 -4.15
C ASP A 65 2.42 5.69 -3.35
N VAL A 66 2.26 5.75 -2.03
CA VAL A 66 2.19 4.57 -1.16
C VAL A 66 0.97 3.71 -1.51
N MET A 67 -0.20 4.33 -1.75
CA MET A 67 -1.39 3.57 -2.18
C MET A 67 -1.19 2.87 -3.53
N LEU A 68 -0.55 3.53 -4.50
CA LEU A 68 -0.19 2.90 -5.78
C LEU A 68 0.78 1.74 -5.60
N SER A 69 1.78 1.89 -4.73
CA SER A 69 2.74 0.83 -4.43
C SER A 69 2.05 -0.41 -3.83
N ILE A 70 1.18 -0.21 -2.84
CA ILE A 70 0.38 -1.29 -2.24
C ILE A 70 -0.51 -1.97 -3.29
N GLN A 71 -1.13 -1.19 -4.17
CA GLN A 71 -1.94 -1.75 -5.25
C GLN A 71 -1.12 -2.63 -6.19
N ALA A 72 0.07 -2.18 -6.59
CA ALA A 72 0.97 -2.96 -7.45
C ALA A 72 1.38 -4.28 -6.80
N ILE A 73 1.77 -4.25 -5.52
CA ILE A 73 2.15 -5.46 -4.76
C ILE A 73 0.97 -6.44 -4.65
N ARG A 74 -0.25 -5.92 -4.41
CA ARG A 74 -1.46 -6.73 -4.37
C ARG A 74 -1.72 -7.41 -5.72
N GLU A 75 -1.60 -6.68 -6.82
CA GLU A 75 -1.83 -7.20 -8.16
C GLU A 75 -0.81 -8.29 -8.52
N GLU A 76 0.48 -8.05 -8.24
CA GLU A 76 1.55 -9.04 -8.41
C GLU A 76 1.26 -10.32 -7.61
N THR A 77 0.94 -10.18 -6.32
CA THR A 77 0.62 -11.30 -5.43
C THR A 77 -0.57 -12.12 -5.95
N LEU A 78 -1.62 -11.45 -6.45
CA LEU A 78 -2.80 -12.11 -7.03
C LEU A 78 -2.46 -12.86 -8.32
N GLN A 79 -1.60 -12.31 -9.19
CA GLN A 79 -1.17 -13.00 -10.40
C GLN A 79 -0.36 -14.26 -10.07
N ASP A 80 0.52 -14.19 -9.07
CA ASP A 80 1.31 -15.35 -8.65
C ASP A 80 0.47 -16.44 -7.97
N LEU A 81 -0.58 -16.06 -7.24
CA LEU A 81 -1.56 -17.02 -6.73
C LEU A 81 -2.34 -17.69 -7.87
N LYS A 82 -2.75 -16.93 -8.90
CA LYS A 82 -3.41 -17.49 -10.09
C LYS A 82 -2.50 -18.49 -10.80
N LYS A 83 -1.24 -18.14 -11.10
CA LYS A 83 -0.27 -19.05 -11.73
C LYS A 83 -0.12 -20.37 -10.94
N ARG A 84 -0.03 -20.30 -9.61
CA ARG A 84 0.06 -21.49 -8.73
C ARG A 84 -1.20 -22.36 -8.77
N ASN A 85 -2.39 -21.77 -8.83
CA ASN A 85 -3.66 -22.50 -8.93
C ASN A 85 -3.82 -23.21 -10.29
N PHE A 86 -3.31 -22.65 -11.38
CA PHE A 86 -3.28 -23.35 -12.68
C PHE A 86 -2.20 -24.45 -12.75
N GLY A 87 -1.06 -24.28 -12.08
CA GLY A 87 -0.01 -25.30 -11.98
C GLY A 87 -0.44 -26.57 -11.23
N LYS A 88 -1.34 -26.47 -10.25
CA LYS A 88 -1.87 -27.63 -9.50
C LYS A 88 -2.91 -28.46 -10.28
N LYS A 89 -3.36 -28.02 -11.45
CA LYS A 89 -4.37 -28.73 -12.27
C LYS A 89 -3.80 -29.77 -13.26
N LYS A 90 -2.48 -30.02 -13.26
CA LYS A 90 -1.82 -31.06 -14.09
C LYS A 90 -1.32 -32.29 -13.30
N ILE A 91 -1.99 -32.68 -12.22
CA ILE A 91 -1.66 -33.92 -11.50
C ILE A 91 -2.65 -35.05 -11.87
N LYS A 92 -2.13 -35.98 -12.68
CA LYS A 92 -2.56 -37.37 -12.95
C LYS A 92 -3.91 -37.63 -13.65
N GLN A 93 -3.87 -37.61 -14.98
CA GLN A 93 -4.47 -38.71 -15.77
C GLN A 93 -3.35 -39.67 -16.23
N TYR A 94 -2.82 -40.46 -15.29
CA TYR A 94 -2.16 -41.72 -15.63
C TYR A 94 -3.08 -42.84 -15.12
N LYS A 95 -4.07 -43.22 -15.93
CA LYS A 95 -4.73 -44.52 -15.81
C LYS A 95 -4.26 -45.40 -16.97
N GLY A 96 -3.21 -46.16 -16.68
CA GLY A 96 -3.01 -47.52 -17.16
C GLY A 96 -3.05 -47.78 -18.66
N VAL A 97 -1.87 -47.89 -19.25
CA VAL A 97 -1.61 -48.81 -20.36
C VAL A 97 -2.10 -50.21 -19.95
N ARG A 98 -3.08 -50.76 -20.67
CA ARG A 98 -3.22 -52.21 -20.83
C ARG A 98 -3.20 -52.51 -22.32
N ASN A 99 -2.03 -52.96 -22.77
CA ASN A 99 -1.83 -53.66 -24.03
C ASN A 99 -2.82 -54.84 -24.10
N SER A 100 -3.80 -54.79 -25.01
CA SER A 100 -4.43 -55.99 -25.51
C SER A 100 -3.57 -56.53 -26.65
N ALA A 101 -2.57 -57.33 -26.31
CA ALA A 101 -2.08 -58.33 -27.22
C ALA A 101 -3.16 -59.41 -27.35
N ARG A 102 -3.97 -59.34 -28.40
CA ARG A 102 -4.57 -60.51 -29.05
C ARG A 102 -5.05 -60.15 -30.45
#